data_AF-A0AAV8YYD9-F1
#
_entry.id   AF-A0AAV8YYD9-F1
#
_cell.length_a   1.000
_cell.length_b   1.000
_cell.length_c   1.000
_cell.angle_alpha   90.00
_cell.angle_beta   90.00
_cell.angle_gamma   90.00
#
_symmetry.space_group_name_H-M   'P 1'
#
loop_
_entity.id
_entity.type
_entity.pdbx_description
1 polymer ?
#
loop_
_entity_poly.entity_id
_entity_poly.type
_entity_poly.pdbx_seq_one_letter_code
_entity_poly.pdbx_strand_id
1 'polypeptide(L)'
;MSLTGFFPGLVHTMRTLTSKISQPVCSFHSLTKESPSQINPGGLFSIPMRTVIRVHFPRPNERKRIKRHGFRARMSTPEGRRVIMNRILKGRFVYTH
;
A
#
# COMPACT_ATOMS: atom_id res chain seq x y z
N MET A 1 -22.06 26.07 -47.55
CA MET A 1 -22.04 24.59 -47.55
C MET A 1 -22.18 24.15 -46.10
N SER A 2 -23.41 23.84 -45.70
CA SER A 2 -23.82 23.49 -44.34
C SER A 2 -24.16 22.00 -44.30
N LEU A 3 -23.39 21.19 -43.58
CA LEU A 3 -23.80 19.84 -43.17
C LEU A 3 -23.19 19.52 -41.80
N THR A 4 -24.00 19.71 -40.76
CA THR A 4 -23.82 19.16 -39.41
C THR A 4 -24.16 17.67 -39.44
N GLY A 5 -23.19 16.81 -39.14
CA GLY A 5 -23.40 15.37 -38.96
C GLY A 5 -23.83 15.03 -37.54
N PHE A 6 -25.14 14.83 -37.37
CA PHE A 6 -25.80 14.34 -36.16
C PHE A 6 -25.80 12.80 -36.19
N PHE A 7 -25.17 12.14 -35.20
CA PHE A 7 -25.22 10.69 -35.02
C PHE A 7 -25.82 10.35 -33.65
N PRO A 8 -27.09 9.86 -33.56
CA PRO A 8 -27.64 9.35 -32.32
C PRO A 8 -27.38 7.84 -32.21
N GLY A 9 -26.41 7.47 -31.38
CA GLY A 9 -26.12 6.08 -31.02
C GLY A 9 -26.85 5.67 -29.74
N LEU A 10 -28.00 5.05 -29.93
CA LEU A 10 -28.81 4.33 -28.94
C LEU A 10 -28.01 3.19 -28.30
N VAL A 11 -27.76 3.22 -26.99
CA VAL A 11 -27.28 2.03 -26.26
C VAL A 11 -28.14 1.79 -25.03
N HIS A 12 -28.52 0.52 -24.91
CA HIS A 12 -29.63 0.00 -24.13
C HIS A 12 -29.36 0.00 -22.63
N THR A 13 -30.44 0.28 -21.89
CA THR A 13 -30.65 0.00 -20.47
C THR A 13 -30.32 -1.44 -20.12
N MET A 14 -29.56 -1.67 -19.04
CA MET A 14 -29.78 -2.84 -18.19
C MET A 14 -29.70 -2.44 -16.71
N ARG A 15 -30.75 -2.85 -16.01
CA ARG A 15 -31.12 -2.55 -14.63
C ARG A 15 -30.73 -3.76 -13.79
N THR A 16 -29.83 -3.62 -12.83
CA THR A 16 -29.56 -4.66 -11.83
C THR A 16 -30.11 -4.23 -10.47
N LEU A 17 -31.21 -4.87 -10.09
CA LEU A 17 -31.79 -4.92 -8.76
C LEU A 17 -31.15 -6.09 -8.01
N THR A 18 -30.67 -5.90 -6.78
CA THR A 18 -30.67 -6.90 -5.67
C THR A 18 -30.30 -6.16 -4.38
N SER A 19 -31.28 -5.82 -3.56
CA SER A 19 -31.82 -6.53 -2.39
C SER A 19 -31.08 -6.21 -1.08
N LYS A 20 -31.72 -5.35 -0.27
CA LYS A 20 -31.38 -5.06 1.13
C LYS A 20 -31.43 -6.36 1.94
N ILE A 21 -30.30 -6.78 2.51
CA ILE A 21 -30.30 -7.84 3.52
C ILE A 21 -30.56 -7.20 4.88
N SER A 22 -31.70 -7.60 5.43
CA SER A 22 -32.27 -7.20 6.70
C SER A 22 -31.92 -8.24 7.77
N GLN A 23 -31.28 -7.78 8.85
CA GLN A 23 -31.41 -8.25 10.25
C GLN A 23 -30.79 -9.63 10.62
N PRO A 24 -30.50 -9.95 11.91
CA PRO A 24 -31.09 -9.40 13.15
C PRO A 24 -30.13 -8.93 14.27
N VAL A 25 -30.68 -8.05 15.10
CA VAL A 25 -30.18 -7.67 16.43
C VAL A 25 -30.35 -8.83 17.41
N CYS A 26 -29.27 -9.28 18.03
CA CYS A 26 -29.32 -10.05 19.26
C CYS A 26 -29.03 -9.10 20.44
N SER A 27 -30.11 -8.64 21.07
CA SER A 27 -30.06 -7.98 22.37
C SER A 27 -29.91 -9.06 23.44
N PHE A 28 -28.76 -9.09 24.10
CA PHE A 28 -28.57 -9.87 25.31
C PHE A 28 -27.85 -8.99 26.35
N HIS A 29 -28.64 -8.30 27.17
CA HIS A 29 -28.12 -7.58 28.33
C HIS A 29 -28.33 -8.45 29.58
N SER A 30 -27.28 -9.16 30.00
CA SER A 30 -27.23 -9.74 31.34
C SER A 30 -26.64 -8.71 32.31
N LEU A 31 -27.47 -8.28 33.25
CA LEU A 31 -27.12 -7.40 34.36
C LEU A 31 -26.17 -8.12 35.33
N THR A 32 -24.88 -7.81 35.26
CA THR A 32 -23.96 -7.94 36.41
C THR A 32 -23.23 -6.62 36.61
N LYS A 33 -23.47 -5.99 37.77
CA LYS A 33 -22.71 -4.83 38.26
C LYS A 33 -21.45 -5.37 38.93
N GLU A 34 -20.47 -5.78 38.14
CA GLU A 34 -19.11 -5.99 38.63
C GLU A 34 -18.30 -4.75 38.23
N SER A 35 -17.90 -3.94 39.21
CA SER A 35 -16.99 -2.81 38.98
C SER A 35 -15.65 -3.35 38.45
N PRO A 36 -15.20 -2.99 37.23
CA PRO A 36 -13.84 -3.31 36.84
C PRO A 36 -12.91 -2.40 37.65
N SER A 37 -12.32 -2.93 38.72
CA SER A 37 -11.09 -2.34 39.26
C SER A 37 -10.06 -2.43 38.13
N GLN A 38 -9.80 -1.28 37.50
CA GLN A 38 -8.84 -1.18 36.40
C GLN A 38 -7.46 -1.47 36.95
N ILE A 39 -7.05 -2.74 36.90
CA ILE A 39 -5.64 -3.12 36.98
C ILE A 39 -5.02 -2.63 35.68
N ASN A 40 -4.57 -1.38 35.69
CA ASN A 40 -3.65 -0.88 34.67
C ASN A 40 -2.28 -1.46 35.05
N PRO A 41 -1.73 -2.47 34.35
CA PRO A 41 -0.35 -2.88 34.60
C PRO A 41 0.57 -1.74 34.16
N GLY A 42 0.87 -0.83 35.09
CA GLY A 42 1.88 0.19 34.91
C GLY A 42 3.25 -0.48 34.76
N GLY A 43 3.98 -0.14 33.70
CA GLY A 43 5.31 -0.67 33.43
C GLY A 43 5.66 -0.68 31.94
N LEU A 44 6.72 -1.40 31.58
CA LEU A 44 7.33 -1.52 30.24
C LEU A 44 6.35 -1.84 29.08
N PHE A 45 5.11 -2.24 29.39
CA PHE A 45 4.02 -2.50 28.45
C PHE A 45 3.20 -1.25 28.07
N SER A 46 3.46 -0.09 28.68
CA SER A 46 2.84 1.21 28.34
C SER A 46 3.62 2.01 27.30
N ILE A 47 4.70 1.46 26.74
CA ILE A 47 5.35 2.08 25.58
C ILE A 47 4.35 1.98 24.42
N PRO A 48 3.89 3.09 23.81
CA PRO A 48 3.04 3.01 22.64
C PRO A 48 3.86 2.34 21.54
N MET A 49 3.61 1.05 21.30
CA MET A 49 4.03 0.35 20.09
C MET A 49 3.59 1.22 18.93
N ARG A 50 4.53 1.73 18.12
CA ARG A 50 4.20 2.61 16.99
C ARG A 50 3.34 1.84 16.01
N THR A 51 2.02 1.96 16.14
CA THR A 51 1.02 1.25 15.34
C THR A 51 0.88 1.84 13.94
N VAL A 52 1.23 3.12 13.77
CA VAL A 52 1.08 3.83 12.49
C VAL A 52 2.40 3.81 11.72
N ILE A 53 2.50 2.88 10.75
CA ILE A 53 3.57 2.90 9.74
C ILE A 53 3.28 4.07 8.78
N ARG A 54 4.17 5.06 8.73
CA ARG A 54 4.06 6.15 7.76
C ARG A 54 4.45 5.65 6.37
N VAL A 55 3.47 5.59 5.47
CA VAL A 55 3.69 5.20 4.07
C VAL A 55 4.00 6.45 3.23
N HIS A 56 5.19 7.02 3.40
CA HIS A 56 5.70 8.07 2.50
C HIS A 56 6.78 7.49 1.58
N PHE A 57 6.34 6.76 0.56
CA PHE A 57 7.26 6.36 -0.51
C PHE A 57 7.62 7.58 -1.38
N PRO A 58 8.90 7.70 -1.78
CA PRO A 58 9.27 8.74 -2.73
C PRO A 58 8.50 8.52 -4.04
N ARG A 59 8.02 9.62 -4.65
CA ARG A 59 7.39 9.55 -5.97
C ARG A 59 8.39 8.99 -6.99
N PRO A 60 7.95 8.09 -7.90
CA PRO A 60 8.84 7.48 -8.88
C PRO A 60 9.41 8.55 -9.82
N ASN A 61 10.72 8.50 -10.01
CA ASN A 61 11.42 9.38 -10.96
C ASN A 61 12.62 8.63 -11.54
N GLU A 62 12.57 8.38 -12.85
CA GLU A 62 13.54 7.54 -13.55
C GLU A 62 14.94 8.13 -13.55
N ARG A 63 15.05 9.46 -13.73
CA ARG A 63 16.33 10.17 -13.69
C ARG A 63 17.00 10.02 -12.33
N LYS A 64 16.23 10.12 -11.24
CA LYS A 64 16.74 9.91 -9.88
C LYS A 64 17.14 8.46 -9.64
N ARG A 65 16.36 7.50 -10.16
CA ARG A 65 16.63 6.05 -10.07
C ARG A 65 17.97 5.69 -10.72
N ILE A 66 18.17 6.05 -11.98
CA ILE A 66 19.40 5.74 -12.73
C ILE A 66 20.60 6.49 -12.16
N LYS A 67 20.46 7.79 -11.83
CA LYS A 67 21.58 8.59 -11.28
C LYS A 67 22.11 7.99 -9.97
N ARG A 68 21.22 7.51 -9.09
CA ARG A 68 21.63 6.99 -7.77
C ARG A 68 22.02 5.51 -7.82
N HIS A 69 21.30 4.70 -8.62
CA HIS A 69 21.39 3.25 -8.53
C HIS A 69 21.79 2.54 -9.83
N GLY A 70 22.06 3.31 -10.89
CA GLY A 70 22.44 2.78 -12.20
C GLY A 70 23.87 2.24 -12.24
N PHE A 71 24.19 1.53 -13.32
CA PHE A 71 25.48 0.87 -13.50
C PHE A 71 26.68 1.81 -13.36
N ARG A 72 26.64 2.96 -14.03
CA ARG A 72 27.74 3.96 -14.00
C ARG A 72 28.01 4.46 -12.58
N ALA A 73 26.97 4.67 -11.79
CA ALA A 73 27.08 5.09 -10.39
C ALA A 73 27.68 4.00 -9.48
N ARG A 74 27.48 2.73 -9.83
CA ARG A 74 28.14 1.61 -9.13
C ARG A 74 29.59 1.45 -9.55
N MET A 75 29.91 1.60 -10.83
CA MET A 75 31.29 1.47 -11.33
C MET A 75 32.22 2.60 -10.87
N SER A 76 31.68 3.79 -10.55
CA SER A 76 32.49 4.94 -10.13
C SER A 76 33.11 4.79 -8.74
N THR A 77 32.59 3.90 -7.89
CA THR A 77 33.08 3.70 -6.51
C THR A 77 33.64 2.30 -6.33
N PRO A 78 34.70 2.10 -5.51
CA PRO A 78 35.21 0.76 -5.23
C PRO A 78 34.16 -0.14 -4.59
N GLU A 79 33.36 0.38 -3.65
CA GLU A 79 32.28 -0.35 -3.01
C GLU A 79 31.15 -0.73 -3.97
N GLY A 80 30.82 0.15 -4.92
CA GLY A 80 29.82 -0.17 -5.93
C GLY A 80 30.23 -1.32 -6.84
N ARG A 81 31.53 -1.42 -7.19
CA ARG A 81 32.08 -2.57 -7.92
C ARG A 81 31.97 -3.86 -7.10
N ARG A 82 32.27 -3.81 -5.79
CA ARG A 82 32.10 -4.94 -4.87
C ARG A 82 30.65 -5.42 -4.79
N VAL A 83 29.69 -4.50 -4.75
CA VAL A 83 28.25 -4.83 -4.78
C VAL A 83 27.89 -5.58 -6.06
N ILE A 84 28.40 -5.15 -7.22
CA ILE A 84 28.15 -5.85 -8.49
C ILE A 84 28.74 -7.26 -8.45
N MET A 85 29.99 -7.43 -8.02
CA MET A 85 30.60 -8.77 -7.87
C MET A 85 29.77 -9.67 -6.97
N ASN A 86 29.34 -9.18 -5.81
CA ASN A 86 28.49 -9.96 -4.89
C ASN A 86 27.14 -10.36 -5.52
N ARG A 87 26.57 -9.52 -6.39
CA ARG A 87 25.32 -9.84 -7.11
C ARG A 87 25.54 -10.88 -8.21
N ILE A 88 26.67 -10.84 -8.91
CA ILE A 88 27.08 -11.86 -9.88
C ILE A 88 27.31 -13.20 -9.19
N LEU A 89 28.07 -13.20 -8.08
CA LEU A 89 28.37 -14.43 -7.32
C LEU A 89 27.12 -15.05 -6.72
N LYS A 90 26.12 -14.24 -6.34
CA LYS A 90 24.81 -14.75 -5.92
C LYS A 90 23.95 -15.25 -7.09
N GLY A 91 24.29 -14.94 -8.34
CA GLY A 91 23.52 -15.32 -9.52
C GLY A 91 22.24 -14.51 -9.71
N ARG A 92 22.22 -13.23 -9.33
CA ARG A 92 21.05 -12.37 -9.58
C ARG A 92 20.94 -12.03 -11.07
N PHE A 93 19.72 -12.09 -11.62
CA PHE A 93 19.49 -11.73 -13.02
C PHE A 93 19.73 -10.24 -13.31
N VAL A 94 19.30 -9.34 -12.41
CA VAL A 94 19.48 -7.89 -12.56
C VAL A 94 20.55 -7.39 -11.59
N TYR A 95 21.62 -6.78 -12.09
CA TYR A 95 22.74 -6.29 -11.28
C TYR A 95 22.60 -4.84 -10.80
N THR A 96 22.08 -3.94 -11.63
CA THR A 96 21.84 -2.53 -11.29
C THR A 96 20.58 -2.03 -12.00
N HIS A 97 20.13 -0.82 -11.65
CA HIS A 97 19.02 -0.15 -12.34
C HIS A 97 19.40 0.40 -13.71
#